data_AF-A0A2E5E179-F1
#
_entry.id   AF-A0A2E5E179-F1
#
_cell.length_a   1.000
_cell.length_b   1.000
_cell.length_c   1.000
_cell.angle_alpha   90.00
_cell.angle_beta   90.00
_cell.angle_gamma   90.00
#
_symmetry.space_group_name_H-M   'P 1'
#
loop_
_entity.id
_entity.type
_entity.pdbx_description
1 polymer ?
#
loop_
_entity_poly.entity_id
_entity_poly.type
_entity_poly.pdbx_seq_one_letter_code
_entity_poly.pdbx_strand_id
1 'polypeptide(L)'
;MPVIIIVVAVLILIWSIWSNRQAKLNVARNLETMVMNVCQGKPPPAAIRWANPMVKDAFMSSLDTLCEAASESISVGVFELETENMLEARVGNAGVIMMTLQIEYVSSSAIIVKGWSSE
;
A
#
# COMPACT_ATOMS: atom_id res chain seq x y z
N MET A 1 5.80 -36.48 22.21
CA MET A 1 6.70 -35.79 21.26
C MET A 1 5.99 -35.25 20.00
N PRO A 2 5.09 -35.97 19.29
CA PRO A 2 4.47 -35.43 18.06
C PRO A 2 3.50 -34.24 18.31
N VAL A 3 2.82 -34.21 19.46
CA VAL A 3 1.87 -33.14 19.82
C VAL A 3 2.56 -31.77 19.92
N ILE A 4 3.79 -31.72 20.44
CA ILE A 4 4.54 -30.46 20.60
C ILE A 4 4.92 -29.89 19.23
N ILE A 5 5.30 -30.74 18.28
CA ILE A 5 5.66 -30.32 16.92
C ILE A 5 4.45 -29.72 16.20
N ILE A 6 3.26 -30.33 16.35
CA ILE A 6 2.02 -29.82 15.76
C ILE A 6 1.65 -28.46 16.36
N VAL A 7 1.75 -28.30 17.69
CA VAL A 7 1.44 -27.03 18.36
C VAL A 7 2.40 -25.92 17.91
N VAL A 8 3.70 -26.21 17.83
CA VAL A 8 4.70 -25.23 17.36
C VAL A 8 4.46 -24.86 15.90
N ALA A 9 4.15 -25.81 15.03
CA ALA A 9 3.85 -25.55 13.61
C ALA A 9 2.59 -24.67 13.45
N VAL A 10 1.54 -24.95 14.22
CA VAL A 10 0.30 -24.15 14.21
C VAL A 10 0.55 -22.73 14.71
N LEU A 11 1.34 -22.57 15.77
CA LEU A 11 1.72 -21.24 16.28
C LEU A 11 2.52 -20.43 15.26
N ILE A 12 3.45 -21.06 14.54
CA ILE A 12 4.23 -20.40 13.48
C ILE A 12 3.31 -19.97 12.33
N LEU A 13 2.36 -20.81 11.92
CA LEU A 13 1.40 -20.47 10.85
C LEU A 13 0.49 -19.30 11.26
N ILE A 14 -0.05 -19.32 12.48
CA ILE A 14 -0.89 -18.24 13.00
C ILE A 14 -0.09 -16.92 13.06
N TRP A 15 1.15 -16.98 13.53
CA TRP A 15 2.01 -15.80 13.62
C TRP A 15 2.38 -15.26 12.23
N SER A 16 2.66 -16.13 11.26
CA SER A 16 2.93 -15.76 9.87
C SER A 16 1.73 -15.04 9.23
N ILE A 17 0.52 -15.60 9.39
CA ILE A 17 -0.73 -15.00 8.87
C ILE A 17 -0.98 -13.63 9.51
N TRP A 18 -0.82 -13.53 10.82
CA TRP A 18 -1.03 -12.28 11.54
C TRP A 18 0.00 -11.21 11.14
N SER A 19 1.27 -11.59 11.01
CA SER A 19 2.35 -10.71 10.57
C SER A 19 2.09 -10.16 9.16
N ASN A 20 1.66 -11.01 8.22
CA ASN A 20 1.34 -10.56 6.86
C ASN A 20 0.13 -9.60 6.86
N ARG A 21 -0.89 -9.87 7.69
CA ARG A 21 -2.04 -8.96 7.83
C ARG A 21 -1.65 -7.59 8.40
N GLN A 22 -0.77 -7.54 9.40
CA GLN A 22 -0.26 -6.27 9.95
C GLN A 22 0.56 -5.49 8.91
N ALA A 23 1.40 -6.17 8.13
CA ALA A 23 2.18 -5.55 7.06
C ALA A 23 1.28 -4.83 6.04
N LYS A 24 0.21 -5.50 5.56
CA LYS A 24 -0.76 -4.93 4.63
C LYS A 24 -1.49 -3.71 5.19
N LEU A 25 -1.91 -3.77 6.46
CA LEU A 25 -2.55 -2.65 7.15
C LEU A 25 -1.60 -1.45 7.28
N ASN A 26 -0.32 -1.68 7.55
CA ASN A 26 0.68 -0.61 7.62
C ASN A 26 0.90 0.04 6.25
N VAL A 27 0.97 -0.75 5.17
CA VAL A 27 1.07 -0.24 3.79
C VAL A 27 -0.14 0.62 3.45
N ALA A 28 -1.36 0.14 3.75
CA ALA A 28 -2.59 0.89 3.50
C ALA A 28 -2.59 2.23 4.24
N ARG A 29 -2.24 2.24 5.54
CA ARG A 29 -2.15 3.47 6.35
C ARG A 29 -1.10 4.44 5.84
N ASN A 30 0.07 3.94 5.44
CA ASN A 30 1.14 4.78 4.91
C ASN A 30 0.73 5.46 3.61
N LEU A 31 0.05 4.72 2.73
CA LEU A 31 -0.48 5.26 1.48
C LEU A 31 -1.60 6.24 1.72
N GLU A 32 -2.56 5.91 2.58
CA GLU A 32 -3.65 6.83 2.94
C GLU A 32 -3.07 8.14 3.51
N THR A 33 -2.09 8.05 4.40
CA THR A 33 -1.37 9.21 4.94
C THR A 33 -0.64 9.98 3.84
N MET A 34 -0.03 9.29 2.87
CA MET A 34 0.62 9.92 1.73
C MET A 34 -0.36 10.70 0.88
N VAL A 35 -1.47 10.07 0.48
CA VAL A 35 -2.50 10.70 -0.34
C VAL A 35 -3.07 11.93 0.38
N MET A 36 -3.40 11.80 1.67
CA MET A 36 -3.90 12.90 2.48
C MET A 36 -2.87 14.03 2.63
N ASN A 37 -1.59 13.71 2.83
CA ASN A 37 -0.54 14.72 2.92
C ASN A 37 -0.39 15.50 1.62
N VAL A 38 -0.33 14.80 0.48
CA VAL A 38 -0.17 15.45 -0.82
C VAL A 38 -1.40 16.30 -1.16
N CYS A 39 -2.62 15.83 -0.90
CA CYS A 39 -3.83 16.64 -1.05
C CYS A 39 -3.85 17.88 -0.14
N GLN A 40 -3.11 17.86 0.97
CA GLN A 40 -2.93 19.01 1.87
C GLN A 40 -1.71 19.88 1.51
N GLY A 41 -1.02 19.61 0.39
CA GLY A 41 0.19 20.30 -0.02
C GLY A 41 1.43 19.97 0.82
N LYS A 42 1.39 18.87 1.58
CA LYS A 42 2.51 18.37 2.39
C LYS A 42 3.30 17.31 1.62
N PRO A 43 4.61 17.18 1.87
CA PRO A 43 5.42 16.15 1.23
C PRO A 43 4.98 14.74 1.65
N PRO A 44 5.18 13.73 0.77
CA PRO A 44 4.92 12.34 1.11
C PRO A 44 5.83 11.86 2.27
N PRO A 45 5.36 10.93 3.10
CA PRO A 45 6.14 10.41 4.23
C PRO A 45 7.44 9.73 3.77
N ALA A 46 8.51 9.89 4.55
CA ALA A 46 9.86 9.36 4.24
C ALA A 46 9.91 7.82 4.13
N ALA A 47 8.89 7.13 4.64
CA ALA A 47 8.71 5.69 4.52
C ALA A 47 8.44 5.21 3.07
N ILE A 48 8.10 6.12 2.17
CA ILE A 48 7.73 5.81 0.79
C ILE A 48 8.87 6.18 -0.14
N ARG A 49 9.40 5.17 -0.82
CA ARG A 49 10.42 5.32 -1.86
C ARG A 49 9.80 5.02 -3.21
N TRP A 50 10.32 5.65 -4.24
CA TRP A 50 9.86 5.49 -5.62
C TRP A 50 10.94 4.76 -6.40
N ALA A 51 10.58 3.73 -7.15
CA ALA A 51 11.53 3.01 -7.99
C ALA A 51 12.06 3.89 -9.14
N ASN A 52 11.23 4.81 -9.63
CA ASN A 52 11.56 5.74 -10.71
C ASN A 52 10.91 7.11 -10.45
N PRO A 53 11.64 8.24 -10.65
CA PRO A 53 11.04 9.57 -10.58
C PRO A 53 9.85 9.76 -11.53
N MET A 54 9.83 9.12 -12.70
CA MET A 54 8.68 9.20 -13.62
C MET A 54 7.40 8.62 -13.01
N VAL A 55 7.52 7.53 -12.23
CA VAL A 55 6.37 6.92 -11.53
C VAL A 55 5.88 7.85 -10.44
N LYS A 56 6.80 8.51 -9.73
CA LYS A 56 6.46 9.53 -8.73
C LYS A 56 5.70 10.68 -9.36
N ASP A 57 6.22 11.27 -10.44
CA ASP A 57 5.65 12.48 -11.04
C ASP A 57 4.28 12.18 -11.68
N ALA A 58 4.14 11.03 -12.35
CA ALA A 58 2.86 10.58 -12.89
C ALA A 58 1.83 10.33 -11.78
N PHE A 59 2.23 9.63 -10.71
CA PHE A 59 1.36 9.43 -9.56
C PHE A 59 0.91 10.75 -8.92
N MET A 60 1.84 11.69 -8.70
CA MET A 60 1.51 12.99 -8.10
C MET A 60 0.52 13.76 -8.99
N SER A 61 0.74 13.76 -10.31
CA SER A 61 -0.19 14.41 -11.24
C SER A 61 -1.60 13.83 -11.20
N SER A 62 -1.73 12.50 -11.09
CA SER A 62 -3.05 11.85 -10.95
C SER A 62 -3.63 11.97 -9.55
N LEU A 63 -2.77 12.21 -8.56
CA LEU A 63 -3.23 12.50 -7.23
C LEU A 63 -3.82 13.90 -7.15
N ASP A 64 -3.20 14.89 -7.79
CA ASP A 64 -3.71 16.27 -7.84
C ASP A 64 -5.12 16.31 -8.41
N THR A 65 -5.38 15.59 -9.51
CA THR A 65 -6.74 15.46 -10.07
C THR A 65 -7.70 14.77 -9.10
N LEU A 66 -7.24 13.78 -8.34
CA LEU A 66 -8.04 13.12 -7.32
C LEU A 66 -8.31 14.05 -6.13
N CYS A 67 -7.35 14.86 -5.71
CA CYS A 67 -7.49 15.82 -4.62
C CYS A 67 -8.46 16.96 -4.99
N GLU A 68 -8.47 17.39 -6.25
CA GLU A 68 -9.44 18.36 -6.77
C GLU A 68 -10.86 17.77 -6.88
N ALA A 69 -10.97 16.49 -7.26
CA ALA A 69 -12.25 15.79 -7.40
C ALA A 69 -12.78 15.22 -6.07
N ALA A 70 -11.93 15.08 -5.04
CA ALA A 70 -12.28 14.53 -3.74
C ALA A 70 -13.00 15.58 -2.88
N SER A 71 -14.30 15.73 -3.12
CA SER A 71 -15.23 16.28 -2.12
C SER A 71 -15.55 15.27 -1.01
N GLU A 72 -15.30 13.98 -1.25
CA GLU A 72 -15.58 12.84 -0.38
C GLU A 72 -14.31 12.14 0.13
N SER A 73 -14.49 11.26 1.12
CA SER A 73 -13.40 10.50 1.76
C SER A 73 -12.68 9.59 0.77
N ILE A 74 -11.37 9.81 0.60
CA ILE A 74 -10.47 8.96 -0.18
C ILE A 74 -10.37 7.58 0.50
N SER A 75 -10.42 6.52 -0.30
CA SER A 75 -10.28 5.14 0.16
C SER A 75 -9.04 4.49 -0.45
N VAL A 76 -8.33 3.70 0.35
CA VAL A 76 -7.15 2.94 -0.10
C VAL A 76 -7.32 1.47 0.25
N GLY A 77 -7.37 0.62 -0.77
CA GLY A 77 -7.40 -0.84 -0.63
C GLY A 77 -6.03 -1.44 -0.99
N VAL A 78 -5.52 -2.37 -0.20
CA VAL A 78 -4.25 -3.06 -0.49
C VAL A 78 -4.52 -4.56 -0.66
N PHE A 79 -4.10 -5.08 -1.80
CA PHE A 79 -4.27 -6.45 -2.25
C PHE A 79 -2.90 -7.10 -2.41
N GLU A 80 -2.82 -8.41 -2.19
CA GLU A 80 -1.59 -9.17 -2.42
C GLU A 80 -1.55 -9.57 -3.89
N LEU A 81 -0.45 -9.24 -4.56
CA LEU A 81 -0.19 -9.78 -5.88
C LEU A 81 0.49 -11.14 -5.67
N GLU A 82 0.02 -12.18 -6.38
CA GLU A 82 0.56 -13.54 -6.23
C GLU A 82 2.04 -13.67 -6.68
N THR A 83 2.63 -12.59 -7.21
CA THR A 83 3.98 -12.52 -7.72
C THR A 83 4.92 -11.74 -6.78
N GLU A 84 6.00 -12.41 -6.37
CA GLU A 84 7.24 -11.83 -5.79
C GLU A 84 7.08 -10.69 -4.75
N ASN A 85 6.44 -10.95 -3.60
CA ASN A 85 6.31 -9.98 -2.50
C ASN A 85 5.75 -8.60 -2.92
N MET A 86 4.99 -8.56 -4.03
CA MET A 86 4.35 -7.35 -4.51
C MET A 86 2.95 -7.21 -3.94
N LEU A 87 2.61 -5.98 -3.61
CA LEU A 87 1.29 -5.56 -3.17
C LEU A 87 0.73 -4.61 -4.21
N GLU A 88 -0.56 -4.74 -4.47
CA GLU A 88 -1.30 -3.80 -5.31
C GLU A 88 -2.13 -2.90 -4.41
N ALA A 89 -1.88 -1.60 -4.46
CA ALA A 89 -2.71 -0.64 -3.74
C ALA A 89 -3.61 0.13 -4.70
N ARG A 90 -4.91 0.09 -4.45
CA ARG A 90 -5.92 0.79 -5.22
C ARG A 90 -6.36 2.00 -4.42
N VAL A 91 -6.27 3.18 -5.01
CA VAL A 91 -6.78 4.43 -4.43
C VAL A 91 -8.03 4.82 -5.21
N GLY A 92 -9.09 5.11 -4.47
CA GLY A 92 -10.39 5.43 -5.03
C GLY A 92 -11.14 6.48 -4.25
N ASN A 93 -12.16 7.05 -4.89
CA ASN A 93 -13.07 8.03 -4.31
C ASN A 93 -14.51 7.52 -4.51
N ALA A 94 -15.35 7.62 -3.47
CA ALA A 94 -16.76 7.21 -3.52
C ALA A 94 -17.00 5.77 -4.04
N GLY A 95 -16.05 4.84 -3.80
CA GLY A 95 -16.13 3.45 -4.27
C GLY A 95 -15.69 3.22 -5.73
N VAL A 96 -15.24 4.27 -6.44
CA VAL A 96 -14.63 4.17 -7.77
C VAL A 96 -13.12 4.09 -7.63
N ILE A 97 -12.50 3.08 -8.22
CA ILE A 97 -11.04 2.97 -8.32
C ILE A 97 -10.56 3.98 -9.36
N MET A 98 -9.63 4.85 -8.97
CA MET A 98 -9.10 5.88 -9.86
C MET A 98 -7.66 5.58 -10.26
N MET A 99 -6.92 4.92 -9.37
CA MET A 99 -5.52 4.59 -9.60
C MET A 99 -5.13 3.31 -8.87
N THR A 100 -4.17 2.64 -9.46
CA THR A 100 -3.58 1.41 -8.96
C THR A 100 -2.06 1.58 -8.89
N LEU A 101 -1.49 1.21 -7.76
CA LEU A 101 -0.08 1.28 -7.43
C LEU A 101 0.47 -0.12 -7.25
N GLN A 102 1.62 -0.40 -7.86
CA GLN A 102 2.38 -1.60 -7.58
C GLN A 102 3.46 -1.28 -6.57
N ILE A 103 3.45 -1.99 -5.46
CA ILE A 103 4.28 -1.72 -4.29
C ILE A 103 5.09 -2.96 -3.97
N GLU A 104 6.39 -2.81 -3.87
CA GLU A 104 7.27 -3.81 -3.32
C GLU A 104 7.48 -3.54 -1.83
N TYR A 105 7.27 -4.60 -1.04
CA TYR A 105 7.52 -4.56 0.40
C TYR A 105 8.97 -4.91 0.69
N VAL A 106 9.77 -3.91 1.10
CA VAL A 106 11.22 -4.09 1.34
C VAL A 106 11.50 -4.41 2.81
N SER A 107 10.77 -3.81 3.75
CA SER A 107 10.93 -4.05 5.19
C SER A 107 9.68 -3.60 5.97
N SER A 108 9.65 -3.86 7.29
CA SER A 108 8.53 -3.53 8.19
C SER A 108 8.04 -2.08 8.17
N SER A 109 8.83 -1.15 7.63
CA SER A 109 8.55 0.29 7.65
C SER A 109 8.80 1.01 6.32
N ALA A 110 9.34 0.34 5.29
CA ALA A 110 9.68 0.98 4.03
C ALA A 110 9.03 0.27 2.85
N ILE A 111 8.34 1.05 2.01
CA ILE A 111 7.68 0.58 0.79
C ILE A 111 8.32 1.22 -0.44
N ILE A 112 8.49 0.45 -1.51
CA ILE A 112 8.92 0.96 -2.82
C ILE A 112 7.73 0.91 -3.78
N VAL A 113 7.32 2.05 -4.30
CA VAL A 113 6.35 2.11 -5.39
C VAL A 113 7.09 1.84 -6.71
N LYS A 114 6.80 0.69 -7.33
CA LYS A 114 7.42 0.25 -8.60
C LYS A 114 6.65 0.70 -9.84
N GLY A 115 5.33 0.76 -9.73
CA GLY A 115 4.46 1.02 -10.87
C GLY A 115 3.22 1.78 -10.46
N TRP A 116 2.61 2.41 -11.45
CA TRP A 116 1.39 3.17 -11.34
C TRP A 116 0.55 2.97 -12.61
N SER A 117 -0.77 2.94 -12.44
CA SER A 117 -1.76 2.97 -13.52
C SER A 117 -2.95 3.82 -13.05
N SER A 118 -3.41 4.76 -13.87
CA SER A 118 -4.76 5.33 -13.75
C SER A 118 -5.76 4.48 -14.52
N GLU A 119 -7.00 4.40 -14.02
CA GLU A 119 -8.15 3.92 -14.80
C GLU A 119 -8.84 5.07 -15.55
#